data_AF-A0A0B5D7X2-F1
#
_entry.id   AF-A0A0B5D7X2-F1
#
_cell.length_a   1.000
_cell.length_b   1.000
_cell.length_c   1.000
_cell.angle_alpha   90.00
_cell.angle_beta   90.00
_cell.angle_gamma   90.00
#
_symmetry.space_group_name_H-M   'P 1'
#
loop_
_entity.id
_entity.type
_entity.pdbx_description
1 polymer ?
#
loop_
_entity_poly.entity_id
_entity_poly.type
_entity_poly.pdbx_seq_one_letter_code
_entity_poly.pdbx_strand_id
1 'polypeptide(L)'
;MGQEFAQATEWSHTHGPDWWLLDPAHPAEPDHRGIRDLVRDLNTHYRHTPALWQNDTDPTGFHWITADAADDNVLAFLRHDTHGTPLLAVSHFSPAVRHDYRLGVPHDIHTWHETLNTDHTRYGGSNIHNPEPLTPEPTPCHGHTTSIRLTLPPLATLWLRPA
;
A
#
# COMPACT_ATOMS: atom_id res chain seq x y z
N MET A 1 -17.39 -1.94 13.19
CA MET A 1 -16.57 -2.00 14.40
C MET A 1 -16.11 -3.43 14.60
N GLY A 2 -14.86 -3.64 15.00
CA GLY A 2 -14.23 -4.96 15.11
C GLY A 2 -13.18 -5.24 14.04
N GLN A 3 -13.47 -4.89 12.78
CA GLN A 3 -12.55 -5.16 11.66
C GLN A 3 -11.26 -4.35 11.75
N GLU A 4 -11.34 -3.13 12.29
CA GLU A 4 -10.20 -2.24 12.46
C GLU A 4 -9.13 -2.76 13.42
N PHE A 5 -9.41 -3.80 14.21
CA PHE A 5 -8.43 -4.48 15.05
C PHE A 5 -8.44 -6.01 14.84
N ALA A 6 -8.94 -6.46 13.69
CA ALA A 6 -9.04 -7.88 13.32
C ALA A 6 -9.75 -8.75 14.37
N GLN A 7 -10.95 -8.35 14.79
CA GLN A 7 -11.81 -9.23 15.58
C GLN A 7 -12.00 -10.58 14.85
N ALA A 8 -11.70 -11.68 15.55
CA ALA A 8 -11.74 -13.03 14.97
C ALA A 8 -13.15 -13.61 14.84
N THR A 9 -14.06 -13.20 15.73
CA THR A 9 -15.44 -13.71 15.79
C THR A 9 -16.38 -12.89 14.91
N GLU A 10 -17.49 -13.50 14.49
CA GLU A 10 -18.59 -12.77 13.87
C GLU A 10 -19.15 -11.69 14.82
N TRP A 11 -19.67 -10.61 14.25
CA TRP A 11 -20.26 -9.55 15.05
C TRP A 11 -21.50 -10.04 15.79
N SER A 12 -21.56 -9.75 17.09
CA SER A 12 -22.71 -10.05 17.95
C SER A 12 -23.25 -8.79 18.60
N HIS A 13 -24.45 -8.35 18.22
CA HIS A 13 -25.07 -7.15 18.80
C HIS A 13 -25.30 -7.24 20.33
N THR A 14 -25.44 -8.45 20.86
CA THR A 14 -25.59 -8.70 22.31
C THR A 14 -24.30 -8.54 23.11
N HIS A 15 -23.15 -8.86 22.52
CA HIS A 15 -21.85 -8.88 23.20
C HIS A 15 -20.99 -7.65 22.84
N GLY A 16 -21.28 -7.00 21.71
CA GLY A 16 -20.46 -5.93 21.16
C GLY A 16 -19.13 -6.46 20.61
N PRO A 17 -18.14 -5.57 20.39
CA PRO A 17 -16.83 -5.96 19.92
C PRO A 17 -15.96 -6.59 21.00
N ASP A 18 -15.08 -7.49 20.58
CA ASP A 18 -14.12 -8.19 21.42
C ASP A 18 -12.92 -7.30 21.81
N TRP A 19 -13.17 -6.25 22.59
CA TRP A 19 -12.13 -5.30 23.01
C TRP A 19 -10.98 -5.93 23.83
N TRP A 20 -11.23 -7.09 24.44
CA TRP A 20 -10.23 -7.86 25.18
C TRP A 20 -9.09 -8.38 24.29
N LEU A 21 -9.26 -8.43 22.97
CA LEU A 21 -8.18 -8.72 22.01
C LEU A 21 -7.06 -7.67 22.01
N LEU A 22 -7.36 -6.46 22.49
CA LEU A 22 -6.40 -5.35 22.65
C LEU A 22 -5.84 -5.25 24.08
N ASP A 23 -6.17 -6.19 24.97
CA ASP A 23 -5.61 -6.25 26.32
C ASP A 23 -4.13 -6.71 26.23
N PRO A 24 -3.15 -5.95 26.76
CA PRO A 24 -1.74 -6.35 26.75
C PRO A 24 -1.43 -7.72 27.37
N ALA A 25 -2.33 -8.28 28.18
CA ALA A 25 -2.22 -9.64 28.72
C ALA A 25 -2.61 -10.73 27.70
N HIS A 26 -3.28 -10.39 26.60
CA HIS A 26 -3.68 -11.33 25.57
C HIS A 26 -2.49 -11.75 24.68
N PRO A 27 -2.22 -13.05 24.46
CA PRO A 27 -1.03 -13.49 23.72
C PRO A 27 -0.93 -13.00 22.27
N ALA A 28 -2.07 -12.84 21.57
CA ALA A 28 -2.10 -12.35 20.19
C ALA A 28 -2.34 -10.84 20.09
N GLU A 29 -2.32 -10.12 21.22
CA GLU A 29 -2.52 -8.67 21.26
C GLU A 29 -1.67 -7.88 20.25
N PRO A 30 -0.36 -8.21 20.05
CA PRO A 30 0.46 -7.48 19.09
C PRO A 30 -0.08 -7.52 17.66
N ASP A 31 -0.70 -8.64 17.24
CA ASP A 31 -1.25 -8.80 15.89
C ASP A 31 -2.50 -7.92 15.71
N HIS A 32 -3.40 -7.91 16.71
CA HIS A 32 -4.59 -7.05 16.72
C HIS A 32 -4.22 -5.56 16.77
N ARG A 33 -3.21 -5.21 17.57
CA ARG A 33 -2.64 -3.87 17.62
C ARG A 33 -2.02 -3.46 16.28
N GLY A 34 -1.30 -4.37 15.62
CA GLY A 34 -0.69 -4.14 14.32
C GLY A 34 -1.72 -3.72 13.26
N ILE A 35 -2.84 -4.45 13.17
CA ILE A 35 -3.95 -4.11 12.26
C ILE A 35 -4.59 -2.77 12.63
N ARG A 36 -4.82 -2.52 13.94
CA ARG A 36 -5.34 -1.24 14.42
C ARG A 36 -4.46 -0.06 14.07
N ASP A 37 -3.16 -0.24 14.23
CA ASP A 37 -2.18 0.79 13.93
C ASP A 37 -2.05 0.99 12.40
N LEU A 38 -2.16 -0.07 11.60
CA LEU A 38 -2.28 0.03 10.14
C LEU A 38 -3.51 0.84 9.73
N VAL A 39 -4.70 0.58 10.30
CA VAL A 39 -5.92 1.34 9.98
C VAL A 39 -5.78 2.81 10.41
N ARG A 40 -5.14 3.09 11.55
CA ARG A 40 -4.83 4.46 11.98
C ARG A 40 -3.96 5.17 10.94
N ASP A 41 -2.90 4.53 10.50
CA ASP A 41 -1.93 5.12 9.59
C ASP A 41 -2.52 5.27 8.19
N LEU A 42 -3.25 4.27 7.68
CA LEU A 42 -4.03 4.35 6.43
C LEU A 42 -4.95 5.58 6.42
N ASN A 43 -5.73 5.79 7.48
CA ASN A 43 -6.60 6.95 7.60
C ASN A 43 -5.81 8.27 7.65
N THR A 44 -4.65 8.27 8.30
CA THR A 44 -3.77 9.44 8.35
C THR A 44 -3.22 9.76 6.96
N HIS A 45 -2.66 8.77 6.26
CA HIS A 45 -2.13 8.94 4.91
C HIS A 45 -3.21 9.33 3.90
N TYR A 46 -4.39 8.72 3.99
CA TYR A 46 -5.55 9.06 3.15
C TYR A 46 -5.89 10.55 3.24
N ARG A 47 -6.01 11.09 4.45
CA ARG A 47 -6.33 12.52 4.67
C ARG A 47 -5.23 13.46 4.18
N HIS A 48 -3.96 13.07 4.27
CA HIS A 48 -2.81 13.88 3.87
C HIS A 48 -2.35 13.64 2.42
N THR A 49 -3.10 12.87 1.64
CA THR A 49 -2.76 12.56 0.25
C THR A 49 -3.95 12.87 -0.66
N PRO A 50 -4.05 14.10 -1.19
CA PRO A 50 -5.18 14.52 -2.02
C PRO A 50 -5.46 13.63 -3.23
N ALA A 51 -4.43 13.02 -3.81
CA ALA A 51 -4.56 12.06 -4.92
C ALA A 51 -5.51 10.89 -4.61
N LEU A 52 -5.67 10.52 -3.33
CA LEU A 52 -6.53 9.41 -2.92
C LEU A 52 -8.02 9.76 -2.88
N TRP A 53 -8.41 11.04 -2.95
CA TRP A 53 -9.81 11.45 -2.76
C TRP A 53 -10.30 12.61 -3.63
N GLN A 54 -9.43 13.49 -4.15
CA GLN A 54 -9.88 14.68 -4.88
C GLN A 54 -10.59 14.36 -6.21
N ASN A 55 -10.10 13.35 -6.94
CA ASN A 55 -10.59 12.98 -8.27
C ASN A 55 -11.27 11.58 -8.29
N ASP A 56 -11.92 11.16 -7.21
CA ASP A 56 -12.53 9.81 -7.13
C ASP A 56 -13.62 9.54 -8.18
N THR A 57 -14.30 10.59 -8.63
CA THR A 57 -15.39 10.49 -9.62
C THR A 57 -14.97 10.90 -11.04
N ASP A 58 -13.70 11.20 -11.25
CA ASP A 58 -13.14 11.57 -12.54
C ASP A 58 -12.19 10.46 -13.04
N PRO A 59 -12.40 9.90 -14.24
CA PRO A 59 -11.50 8.88 -14.79
C PRO A 59 -10.03 9.31 -14.87
N THR A 60 -9.75 10.62 -14.97
CA THR A 60 -8.38 11.17 -14.97
C THR A 60 -7.66 10.99 -13.62
N GLY A 61 -8.42 10.78 -12.54
CA GLY A 61 -7.90 10.52 -11.19
C GLY A 61 -7.30 9.13 -11.00
N PHE A 62 -7.37 8.25 -12.01
CA PHE A 62 -6.89 6.86 -11.94
C PHE A 62 -6.23 6.42 -13.26
N HIS A 63 -5.11 5.70 -13.17
CA HIS A 63 -4.47 5.09 -14.34
C HIS A 63 -3.83 3.74 -13.98
N TRP A 64 -4.12 2.69 -14.75
CA TRP A 64 -3.45 1.39 -14.57
C TRP A 64 -1.99 1.45 -15.02
N ILE A 65 -1.08 0.93 -14.20
CA ILE A 65 0.29 0.58 -14.63
C ILE A 65 0.31 -0.87 -15.10
N THR A 66 -0.20 -1.80 -14.29
CA THR A 66 -0.48 -3.17 -14.73
C THR A 66 -1.71 -3.70 -14.01
N ALA A 67 -2.57 -4.35 -14.79
CA ALA A 67 -3.75 -5.08 -14.33
C ALA A 67 -3.76 -6.53 -14.85
N ASP A 68 -2.75 -6.89 -15.64
CA ASP A 68 -2.60 -8.13 -16.41
C ASP A 68 -1.45 -9.01 -15.92
N ALA A 69 -0.72 -8.58 -14.87
CA ALA A 69 0.33 -9.34 -14.20
C ALA A 69 -0.22 -10.45 -13.28
N ALA A 70 -1.12 -11.28 -13.79
CA ALA A 70 -1.79 -12.34 -13.04
C ALA A 70 -0.82 -13.42 -12.55
N ASP A 71 0.14 -13.82 -13.37
CA ASP A 71 1.19 -14.78 -12.99
C ASP A 71 2.05 -14.26 -11.83
N ASP A 72 2.14 -12.93 -11.71
CA ASP A 72 2.87 -12.28 -10.65
C ASP A 72 2.04 -12.00 -9.39
N ASN A 73 0.70 -12.11 -9.49
CA ASN A 73 -0.27 -11.65 -8.51
C ASN A 73 -0.04 -10.18 -8.12
N VAL A 74 0.24 -9.33 -9.11
CA VAL A 74 0.52 -7.90 -8.90
C VAL A 74 -0.55 -7.04 -9.57
N LEU A 75 -1.03 -6.03 -8.84
CA LEU A 75 -1.77 -4.90 -9.38
C LEU A 75 -1.01 -3.62 -9.06
N ALA A 76 -0.84 -2.75 -10.05
CA ALA A 76 -0.25 -1.43 -9.84
C ALA A 76 -1.01 -0.35 -10.61
N PHE A 77 -1.24 0.79 -9.97
CA PHE A 77 -1.97 1.92 -10.55
C PHE A 77 -1.53 3.25 -9.96
N LEU A 78 -1.73 4.32 -10.72
CA LEU A 78 -1.58 5.69 -10.29
C LEU A 78 -2.93 6.26 -9.86
N ARG A 79 -2.89 7.10 -8.85
CA ARG A 79 -3.94 8.03 -8.45
C ARG A 79 -3.43 9.45 -8.65
N HIS A 80 -4.27 10.37 -9.11
CA HIS A 80 -3.87 11.77 -9.34
C HIS A 80 -4.76 12.74 -8.57
N ASP A 81 -4.14 13.77 -8.00
CA ASP A 81 -4.86 14.90 -7.41
C ASP A 81 -5.31 15.92 -8.48
N THR A 82 -6.01 16.99 -8.10
CA THR A 82 -6.48 18.02 -9.07
C THR A 82 -5.36 18.81 -9.74
N HIS A 83 -4.14 18.73 -9.22
CA HIS A 83 -2.94 19.35 -9.78
C HIS A 83 -2.12 18.37 -10.64
N GLY A 84 -2.54 17.12 -10.74
CA GLY A 84 -1.82 16.06 -11.46
C GLY A 84 -0.73 15.39 -10.65
N THR A 85 -0.59 15.66 -9.35
CA THR A 85 0.40 14.98 -8.49
C THR A 85 0.03 13.51 -8.33
N PRO A 86 0.91 12.55 -8.68
CA PRO A 86 0.59 11.14 -8.59
C PRO A 86 0.83 10.55 -7.19
N LEU A 87 0.08 9.50 -6.86
CA LEU A 87 0.46 8.44 -5.94
C LEU A 87 0.47 7.12 -6.71
N LEU A 88 1.55 6.37 -6.61
CA LEU A 88 1.64 5.01 -7.14
C LEU A 88 1.29 4.01 -6.04
N ALA A 89 0.25 3.20 -6.27
CA ALA A 89 -0.12 2.10 -5.40
C ALA A 89 0.25 0.77 -6.07
N VAL A 90 0.91 -0.11 -5.32
CA VAL A 90 1.34 -1.43 -5.79
C VAL A 90 0.87 -2.46 -4.77
N SER A 91 0.08 -3.45 -5.19
CA SER A 91 -0.37 -4.54 -4.34
C SER A 91 0.14 -5.87 -4.87
N HIS A 92 0.77 -6.65 -4.00
CA HIS A 92 1.32 -7.96 -4.30
C HIS A 92 0.60 -9.02 -3.47
N PHE A 93 -0.20 -9.83 -4.14
CA PHE A 93 -1.10 -10.82 -3.51
C PHE A 93 -0.50 -12.24 -3.45
N SER A 94 0.82 -12.38 -3.67
CA SER A 94 1.54 -13.64 -3.46
C SER A 94 2.25 -13.63 -2.10
N PRO A 95 2.37 -14.78 -1.42
CA PRO A 95 3.20 -14.91 -0.22
C PRO A 95 4.71 -14.99 -0.52
N ALA A 96 5.11 -15.01 -1.79
CA ALA A 96 6.52 -14.95 -2.17
C ALA A 96 7.05 -13.51 -2.09
N VAL A 97 8.36 -13.36 -1.90
CA VAL A 97 9.05 -12.08 -2.12
C VAL A 97 9.41 -11.96 -3.59
N ARG A 98 9.17 -10.80 -4.21
CA ARG A 98 9.61 -10.54 -5.60
C ARG A 98 10.66 -9.45 -5.62
N HIS A 99 11.91 -9.84 -5.87
CA HIS A 99 13.02 -8.92 -6.04
C HIS A 99 13.05 -8.34 -7.45
N ASP A 100 13.66 -7.16 -7.59
CA ASP A 100 13.93 -6.52 -8.88
C ASP A 100 12.69 -6.33 -9.77
N TYR A 101 11.51 -6.22 -9.17
CA TYR A 101 10.26 -6.04 -9.89
C TYR A 101 10.24 -4.64 -10.52
N ARG A 102 9.93 -4.56 -11.82
CA ARG A 102 9.99 -3.32 -12.58
C ARG A 102 8.59 -2.77 -12.82
N LEU A 103 8.39 -1.48 -12.54
CA LEU A 103 7.13 -0.78 -12.80
C LEU A 103 7.37 0.49 -13.60
N GLY A 104 6.56 0.70 -14.64
CA GLY A 104 6.59 1.95 -15.41
C GLY A 104 6.07 3.10 -14.55
N VAL A 105 6.69 4.27 -14.68
CA VAL A 105 6.28 5.48 -13.94
C VAL A 105 6.33 6.72 -14.83
N PRO A 106 5.60 7.80 -14.50
CA PRO A 106 5.71 9.07 -15.22
C PRO A 106 7.16 9.59 -15.28
N HIS A 107 7.55 10.12 -16.44
CA HIS A 107 8.93 10.52 -16.74
C HIS A 107 9.35 11.84 -16.08
N ASP A 108 8.38 12.64 -15.68
CA ASP A 108 8.52 13.92 -14.98
C ASP A 108 8.74 13.76 -13.47
N ILE A 109 8.57 12.56 -12.92
CA ILE A 109 8.90 12.25 -11.52
C ILE A 109 10.31 11.67 -11.47
N HIS A 110 11.18 12.29 -10.67
CA HIS A 110 12.60 11.91 -10.59
C HIS A 110 12.95 11.08 -9.33
N THR A 111 12.09 11.10 -8.32
CA THR A 111 12.31 10.44 -7.03
C THR A 111 10.98 10.04 -6.42
N TRP A 112 10.89 8.80 -5.96
CA TRP A 112 9.73 8.23 -5.28
C TRP A 112 10.08 7.82 -3.85
N HIS A 113 9.25 8.22 -2.88
CA HIS A 113 9.34 7.79 -1.48
C HIS A 113 8.25 6.78 -1.15
N GLU A 114 8.64 5.73 -0.43
CA GLU A 114 7.71 4.78 0.18
C GLU A 114 7.04 5.44 1.37
N THR A 115 5.76 5.81 1.20
CA THR A 115 4.98 6.50 2.23
C THR A 115 4.12 5.55 3.04
N LEU A 116 3.81 4.38 2.50
CA LEU A 116 3.15 3.28 3.20
C LEU A 116 3.75 1.96 2.72
N ASN A 117 4.02 1.06 3.67
CA ASN A 117 4.35 -0.33 3.42
C ASN A 117 3.64 -1.20 4.46
N THR A 118 2.66 -1.99 4.01
CA THR A 118 1.86 -2.83 4.92
C THR A 118 2.64 -4.02 5.50
N ASP A 119 3.83 -4.33 4.96
CA ASP A 119 4.73 -5.38 5.46
C ASP A 119 5.65 -4.89 6.60
N HIS A 120 5.56 -3.62 7.00
CA HIS A 120 6.37 -3.12 8.11
C HIS A 120 6.09 -3.90 9.41
N THR A 121 7.14 -4.24 10.18
CA THR A 121 7.02 -4.94 11.48
C THR A 121 6.01 -4.33 12.45
N ARG A 122 5.80 -3.00 12.43
CA ARG A 122 4.83 -2.32 13.31
C ARG A 122 3.38 -2.74 13.03
N TYR A 123 3.11 -3.32 11.86
CA TYR A 123 1.83 -3.88 11.48
C TYR A 123 1.80 -5.42 11.55
N GLY A 124 2.89 -6.06 12.00
CA GLY A 124 3.02 -7.51 12.05
C GLY A 124 3.62 -8.15 10.78
N GLY A 125 4.14 -7.35 9.84
CA GLY A 125 4.75 -7.86 8.60
C GLY A 125 6.20 -8.31 8.72
N SER A 126 6.75 -8.81 7.62
CA SER A 126 8.09 -9.40 7.50
C SER A 126 9.24 -8.38 7.34
N ASN A 127 8.90 -7.10 7.22
CA ASN A 127 9.83 -5.96 7.23
C ASN A 127 10.79 -5.92 6.03
N ILE A 128 10.28 -6.24 4.86
CA ILE A 128 10.99 -6.05 3.59
C ILE A 128 10.80 -4.60 3.13
N HIS A 129 11.92 -3.94 2.86
CA HIS A 129 11.97 -2.52 2.53
C HIS A 129 12.70 -2.29 1.22
N ASN A 130 12.37 -1.17 0.58
CA ASN A 130 13.07 -0.65 -0.59
C ASN A 130 14.12 0.39 -0.18
N PRO A 131 15.23 0.54 -0.93
CA PRO A 131 16.13 1.66 -0.73
C PRO A 131 15.41 2.97 -1.06
N GLU A 132 15.48 3.95 -0.15
CA GLU A 132 14.87 5.26 -0.35
C GLU A 132 15.90 6.34 -0.69
N PRO A 133 15.57 7.29 -1.60
CA PRO A 133 14.42 7.26 -2.50
C PRO A 133 14.62 6.28 -3.67
N LEU A 134 13.53 5.84 -4.28
CA LEU A 134 13.56 5.09 -5.54
C LEU A 134 13.71 6.07 -6.71
N THR A 135 14.81 5.93 -7.46
CA THR A 135 15.10 6.76 -8.65
C THR A 135 14.68 6.02 -9.92
N PRO A 136 13.84 6.61 -10.79
CA PRO A 136 13.50 6.01 -12.07
C PRO A 136 14.70 5.91 -13.02
N GLU A 137 14.77 4.80 -13.74
CA GLU A 137 15.74 4.53 -14.79
C GLU A 137 15.10 4.82 -16.17
N PRO A 138 15.89 5.21 -17.20
CA PRO A 138 15.42 5.39 -18.58
C PRO A 138 15.20 4.05 -19.29
N THR A 139 14.45 3.16 -18.64
CA THR A 139 14.06 1.84 -19.15
C THR A 139 12.55 1.82 -19.36
N PRO A 140 12.05 1.75 -20.60
CA PRO A 140 10.62 1.71 -20.86
C PRO A 140 9.94 0.48 -20.27
N CYS A 141 8.76 0.66 -19.69
CA CYS A 141 7.97 -0.41 -19.08
C CYS A 141 6.51 0.05 -18.95
N HIS A 142 5.53 -0.86 -19.11
CA HIS A 142 4.11 -0.56 -18.89
C HIS A 142 3.59 0.71 -19.62
N GLY A 143 4.06 0.96 -20.86
CA GLY A 143 3.68 2.14 -21.64
C GLY A 143 4.34 3.46 -21.21
N HIS A 144 5.17 3.45 -20.17
CA HIS A 144 5.99 4.59 -19.74
C HIS A 144 7.43 4.49 -20.29
N THR A 145 8.08 5.64 -20.48
CA THR A 145 9.48 5.72 -20.96
C THR A 145 10.51 5.52 -19.84
N THR A 146 10.11 5.66 -18.58
CA THR A 146 10.91 5.43 -17.39
C THR A 146 10.27 4.37 -16.49
N SER A 147 11.08 3.75 -15.63
CA SER A 147 10.59 2.75 -14.67
C SER A 147 11.42 2.73 -13.39
N ILE A 148 10.83 2.27 -12.29
CA ILE A 148 11.53 1.98 -11.04
C ILE A 148 11.71 0.47 -10.89
N ARG A 149 12.74 0.08 -10.12
CA ARG A 149 12.96 -1.29 -9.65
C ARG A 149 12.73 -1.32 -8.14
N LEU A 150 11.95 -2.28 -7.67
CA LEU A 150 11.63 -2.43 -6.26
C LEU A 150 11.53 -3.91 -5.89
N THR A 151 11.75 -4.20 -4.61
CA THR A 151 11.36 -5.48 -4.02
C THR A 151 9.91 -5.36 -3.54
N LEU A 152 9.05 -6.26 -4.00
CA LEU A 152 7.67 -6.39 -3.52
C LEU A 152 7.64 -7.35 -2.32
N PRO A 153 7.23 -6.88 -1.14
CA PRO A 153 7.02 -7.75 0.02
C PRO A 153 5.87 -8.74 -0.21
N PRO A 154 5.79 -9.83 0.56
CA PRO A 154 4.74 -10.82 0.43
C PRO A 154 3.41 -10.27 0.97
N LEU A 155 2.30 -10.51 0.27
CA LEU A 155 0.94 -10.13 0.71
C LEU A 155 0.83 -8.66 1.16
N ALA A 156 1.46 -7.74 0.43
CA ALA A 156 1.62 -6.36 0.86
C ALA A 156 1.16 -5.34 -0.19
N THR A 157 0.79 -4.17 0.31
CA THR A 157 0.54 -2.97 -0.50
C THR A 157 1.57 -1.91 -0.15
N LEU A 158 2.18 -1.32 -1.18
CA LEU A 158 3.10 -0.19 -1.09
C LEU A 158 2.44 1.06 -1.69
N TRP A 159 2.59 2.21 -1.04
CA TRP A 159 2.25 3.52 -1.61
C TRP A 159 3.50 4.37 -1.78
N LEU A 160 3.72 4.82 -3.00
CA LEU A 160 4.86 5.63 -3.41
C LEU A 160 4.37 7.02 -3.83
N ARG A 161 5.07 8.07 -3.37
CA ARG A 161 4.78 9.47 -3.74
C ARG A 161 6.04 10.17 -4.25
N PRO A 162 5.91 11.18 -5.12
CA PRO A 162 7.02 12.07 -5.45
C PRO A 162 7.63 12.69 -4.18
N ALA A 163 8.95 12.87 -4.18
CA ALA A 163 9.69 13.57 -3.12
C ALA A 163 9.40 15.07 -3.04
#